data_AF-A0A2V7U4Y2-F1
#
_entry.id   AF-A0A2V7U4Y2-F1
#
_cell.length_a   1.000
_cell.length_b   1.000
_cell.length_c   1.000
_cell.angle_alpha   90.00
_cell.angle_beta   90.00
_cell.angle_gamma   90.00
#
_symmetry.space_group_name_H-M   'P 1'
#
loop_
_entity.id
_entity.type
_entity.pdbx_description
1 polymer ?
#
loop_
_entity_poly.entity_id
_entity_poly.type
_entity_poly.pdbx_seq_one_letter_code
_entity_poly.pdbx_strand_id
1 'polypeptide(L)'
;MEIFVLLMAAAAGGSLLWLAVQTLRSPKGLWRAAAERCGLTHLDESSGLRGRYRLEDGSEVDVWFESYSRADEEDSEKTIRGTRVIVDGAGRLVPLSLSRESRGGLWQKHALGEIQIGDEGFDDDFVVNGPHTFVRAILDADTRRQLSSLLTAADLRVQGGRLQGDVPGRSSGTHEVQVARTVSLLLEAARRLQRPSDLVARLVQNALHDPVAKVRLANLLTLVAEYPERPATERALFEACGDESDMVRVRAAIPRGERGRPILLEIASGSLDDGAGARAVAALDEYLPSDIVSDVLRRALRLRQMQTARACLVTLARRGEAAVRQVVNVLSIEKGELAIVAAEALAATGSPDAEAHLVAALSRNIPELRIAAARGLGRVGSASAVLPLKEAEARHAGETGFSRAAREAIAQIQERLTGASPGQLSLAAAEAGTLSLTEDERGRLSLKDPAPR
;
A
#
# COMPACT_ATOMS: atom_id res chain seq x y z
N MET A 1 -45.64 67.72 28.64
CA MET A 1 -44.40 67.57 27.84
C MET A 1 -43.47 66.47 28.35
N GLU A 2 -43.62 65.94 29.57
CA GLU A 2 -42.71 64.90 30.09
C GLU A 2 -43.03 63.46 29.65
N ILE A 3 -44.30 63.16 29.33
CA ILE A 3 -44.72 61.82 28.87
C ILE A 3 -44.18 61.52 27.45
N PHE A 4 -43.97 62.56 26.62
CA PHE A 4 -43.45 62.41 25.26
C PHE A 4 -41.93 62.11 25.25
N VAL A 5 -41.19 62.54 26.28
CA VAL A 5 -39.74 62.29 26.40
C VAL A 5 -39.47 60.86 26.88
N LEU A 6 -40.32 60.30 27.76
CA LEU A 6 -40.22 58.91 28.23
C LEU A 6 -40.59 57.87 27.15
N LEU A 7 -41.54 58.18 26.28
CA LEU A 7 -41.91 57.32 25.13
C LEU A 7 -40.81 57.28 24.05
N MET A 8 -40.09 58.37 23.83
CA MET A 8 -38.93 58.41 22.92
C MET A 8 -37.71 57.65 23.49
N ALA A 9 -37.51 57.66 24.82
CA ALA A 9 -36.43 56.89 25.46
C ALA A 9 -36.69 55.36 25.44
N ALA A 10 -37.95 54.93 25.58
CA ALA A 10 -38.34 53.52 25.46
C ALA A 10 -38.29 53.02 23.99
N ALA A 11 -38.67 53.85 23.02
CA ALA A 11 -38.52 53.56 21.59
C ALA A 11 -37.05 53.54 21.16
N ALA A 12 -36.20 54.43 21.69
CA ALA A 12 -34.76 54.39 21.46
C ALA A 12 -34.11 53.16 22.11
N GLY A 13 -34.52 52.79 23.34
CA GLY A 13 -34.05 51.59 24.02
C GLY A 13 -34.47 50.29 23.31
N GLY A 14 -35.72 50.22 22.84
CA GLY A 14 -36.23 49.11 22.03
C GLY A 14 -35.63 49.06 20.62
N SER A 15 -35.31 50.19 20.02
CA SER A 15 -34.62 50.26 18.72
C SER A 15 -33.13 49.97 18.83
N LEU A 16 -32.48 50.32 19.94
CA LEU A 16 -31.11 49.93 20.27
C LEU A 16 -31.04 48.45 20.63
N LEU A 17 -32.03 47.90 21.33
CA LEU A 17 -32.13 46.46 21.60
C LEU A 17 -32.45 45.68 20.32
N TRP A 18 -33.31 46.21 19.45
CA TRP A 18 -33.64 45.62 18.14
C TRP A 18 -32.49 45.76 17.14
N LEU A 19 -31.77 46.89 17.11
CA LEU A 19 -30.51 47.04 16.38
C LEU A 19 -29.45 46.13 16.98
N ALA A 20 -29.31 46.02 18.30
CA ALA A 20 -28.35 45.11 18.95
C ALA A 20 -28.65 43.65 18.59
N VAL A 21 -29.93 43.25 18.60
CA VAL A 21 -30.40 41.93 18.18
C VAL A 21 -30.24 41.73 16.66
N GLN A 22 -30.39 42.78 15.83
CA GLN A 22 -30.12 42.72 14.39
C GLN A 22 -28.62 42.69 14.05
N THR A 23 -27.78 43.42 14.78
CA THR A 23 -26.32 43.38 14.65
C THR A 23 -25.79 42.03 15.11
N LEU A 24 -26.38 41.43 16.15
CA LEU A 24 -26.14 40.04 16.56
C LEU A 24 -26.68 39.01 15.55
N ARG A 25 -27.61 39.39 14.67
CA ARG A 25 -28.09 38.56 13.54
C ARG A 25 -27.35 38.82 12.22
N SER A 26 -26.51 39.85 12.16
CA SER A 26 -25.62 40.06 11.03
C SER A 26 -24.50 39.02 11.08
N PRO A 27 -24.03 38.51 9.93
CA PRO A 27 -22.91 37.58 9.90
C PRO A 27 -21.70 38.10 10.69
N LYS A 28 -21.41 39.40 10.59
CA LYS A 28 -20.30 40.06 11.30
C LYS A 28 -20.43 40.02 12.82
N GLY A 29 -21.62 40.23 13.38
CA GLY A 29 -21.82 40.16 14.84
C GLY A 29 -21.64 38.75 15.39
N LEU A 30 -22.12 37.73 14.66
CA LEU A 30 -21.90 36.31 15.01
C LEU A 30 -20.42 35.94 14.94
N TRP A 31 -19.71 36.40 13.90
CA TRP A 31 -18.28 36.16 13.77
C TRP A 31 -17.48 36.83 14.88
N ARG A 32 -17.88 38.04 15.30
CA ARG A 32 -17.21 38.76 16.39
C ARG A 32 -17.37 38.03 17.71
N ALA A 33 -18.58 37.59 18.04
CA ALA A 33 -18.83 36.79 19.25
C ALA A 33 -18.01 35.49 19.22
N ALA A 34 -17.95 34.80 18.08
CA ALA A 34 -17.14 33.59 17.92
C ALA A 34 -15.64 33.88 18.07
N ALA A 35 -15.14 34.96 17.47
CA ALA A 35 -13.75 35.39 17.54
C ALA A 35 -13.32 35.74 18.97
N GLU A 36 -14.14 36.51 19.70
CA GLU A 36 -13.88 36.88 21.10
C GLU A 36 -13.88 35.64 22.01
N ARG A 37 -14.81 34.69 21.80
CA ARG A 37 -14.85 33.41 22.55
C ARG A 37 -13.62 32.55 22.32
N CYS A 38 -13.03 32.63 21.13
CA CYS A 38 -11.82 31.90 20.77
C CYS A 38 -10.53 32.69 21.08
N GLY A 39 -10.64 33.89 21.66
CA GLY A 39 -9.48 34.70 22.07
C GLY A 39 -8.72 35.34 20.90
N LEU A 40 -9.38 35.60 19.77
CA LEU A 40 -8.74 36.33 18.66
C LEU A 40 -8.51 37.80 19.06
N THR A 41 -7.38 38.33 18.62
CA THR A 41 -6.92 39.70 18.87
C THR A 41 -6.84 40.50 17.57
N HIS A 42 -6.64 41.81 17.65
CA HIS A 42 -6.47 42.69 16.48
C HIS A 42 -7.57 42.53 15.41
N LEU A 43 -8.84 42.59 15.84
CA LEU A 43 -9.98 42.41 14.95
C LEU A 43 -10.12 43.59 13.96
N ASP A 44 -10.14 43.28 12.65
CA ASP A 44 -10.37 44.22 11.55
C ASP A 44 -11.66 43.85 10.81
N GLU A 45 -12.56 44.83 10.63
CA GLU A 45 -13.89 44.67 10.05
C GLU A 45 -14.04 45.31 8.64
N SER A 46 -12.96 45.85 8.08
CA SER A 46 -12.96 46.67 6.86
C SER A 46 -13.43 45.94 5.60
N SER A 47 -13.03 44.67 5.40
CA SER A 47 -13.38 43.85 4.23
C SER A 47 -14.02 42.48 4.58
N GLY A 48 -14.30 42.25 5.87
CA GLY A 48 -14.76 40.97 6.42
C GLY A 48 -14.75 41.02 7.95
N LEU A 49 -14.49 39.90 8.63
CA LEU A 49 -13.91 39.92 9.97
C LEU A 49 -12.59 39.15 9.93
N ARG A 50 -11.50 39.80 10.30
CA ARG A 50 -10.17 39.20 10.42
C ARG A 50 -9.63 39.43 11.82
N GLY A 51 -8.90 38.47 12.36
CA GLY A 51 -8.20 38.57 13.64
C GLY A 51 -6.92 37.76 13.62
N ARG A 52 -6.13 37.91 14.69
CA ARG A 52 -4.91 37.14 14.93
C ARG A 52 -5.07 36.26 16.14
N TYR A 53 -4.47 35.08 16.08
CA TYR A 53 -4.39 34.17 17.21
C TYR A 53 -2.93 33.80 17.49
N ARG A 54 -2.53 33.87 18.76
CA ARG A 54 -1.19 33.45 19.20
C ARG A 54 -1.26 32.01 19.69
N LEU A 55 -0.56 31.12 19.00
CA LEU A 55 -0.41 29.73 19.39
C LEU A 55 0.52 29.60 20.61
N GLU A 56 0.49 28.45 21.28
CA GLU A 56 1.25 28.18 22.51
C GLU A 56 2.77 28.31 22.33
N ASP A 57 3.27 28.05 21.12
CA ASP A 57 4.68 28.20 20.73
C ASP A 57 5.09 29.67 20.50
N GLY A 58 4.17 30.61 20.69
CA GLY A 58 4.36 32.05 20.48
C GLY A 58 4.22 32.48 19.02
N SER A 59 3.95 31.58 18.09
CA SER A 59 3.66 31.93 16.70
C SER A 59 2.28 32.55 16.55
N GLU A 60 2.11 33.40 15.54
CA GLU A 60 0.81 34.03 15.24
C GLU A 60 0.26 33.47 13.93
N VAL A 61 -1.05 33.21 13.92
CA VAL A 61 -1.82 32.82 12.75
C VAL A 61 -2.90 33.85 12.47
N ASP A 62 -3.18 34.08 11.19
CA ASP A 62 -4.28 34.94 10.77
C ASP A 62 -5.55 34.10 10.63
N VAL A 63 -6.65 34.61 11.16
CA VAL A 63 -7.96 33.99 11.06
C VAL A 63 -8.93 34.97 10.44
N TRP A 64 -9.72 34.55 9.46
CA TRP A 64 -10.79 35.39 8.94
C TRP A 64 -12.03 34.60 8.55
N PHE A 65 -13.12 35.35 8.43
CA PHE A 65 -14.46 34.84 8.22
C PHE A 65 -15.03 35.40 6.92
N GLU A 66 -15.64 34.52 6.12
CA GLU A 66 -16.29 34.86 4.86
C GLU A 66 -17.68 34.22 4.80
N SER A 67 -18.60 34.86 4.10
CA SER A 67 -19.87 34.22 3.71
C SER A 67 -19.66 33.45 2.42
N TYR A 68 -20.20 32.24 2.32
CA TYR A 68 -20.21 31.48 1.07
C TYR A 68 -21.62 31.04 0.68
N SER A 69 -21.80 30.78 -0.61
CA SER A 69 -22.98 30.12 -1.17
C SER A 69 -22.54 29.07 -2.19
N ARG A 70 -23.07 27.85 -2.10
CA ARG A 70 -22.84 26.76 -3.06
C ARG A 70 -24.15 26.05 -3.41
N ALA A 71 -24.22 25.43 -4.58
CA ALA A 71 -25.33 24.53 -4.90
C ALA A 71 -25.30 23.30 -3.98
N ASP A 72 -26.46 22.78 -3.62
CA ASP A 72 -26.58 21.50 -2.93
C ASP A 72 -26.17 20.36 -3.89
N GLU A 73 -25.44 19.38 -3.37
CA GLU A 73 -24.92 18.26 -4.19
C GLU A 73 -26.05 17.29 -4.58
N GLU A 74 -27.11 17.19 -3.77
CA GLU A 74 -28.26 16.33 -4.04
C GLU A 74 -29.38 17.05 -4.81
N ASP A 75 -29.41 18.38 -4.75
CA ASP A 75 -30.46 19.21 -5.35
C ASP A 75 -29.90 20.53 -5.88
N SER A 76 -29.53 20.56 -7.16
CA SER A 76 -28.90 21.74 -7.79
C SER A 76 -29.75 23.02 -7.74
N GLU A 77 -31.05 22.91 -7.45
CA GLU A 77 -31.94 24.07 -7.28
C GLU A 77 -31.84 24.69 -5.88
N LYS A 78 -31.29 23.97 -4.90
CA LYS A 78 -31.05 24.48 -3.54
C LYS A 78 -29.67 25.09 -3.44
N THR A 79 -29.61 26.29 -2.84
CA THR A 79 -28.35 26.97 -2.51
C THR A 79 -28.08 26.87 -1.00
N ILE A 80 -27.00 26.21 -0.63
CA ILE A 80 -26.48 26.20 0.74
C ILE A 80 -25.69 27.48 0.96
N ARG A 81 -26.09 28.27 1.97
CA ARG A 81 -25.33 29.44 2.43
C ARG A 81 -24.71 29.13 3.79
N GLY A 82 -23.54 29.67 4.09
CA GLY A 82 -22.86 29.41 5.35
C GLY A 82 -21.73 30.37 5.66
N THR A 83 -21.01 30.03 6.74
CA THR A 83 -19.81 30.75 7.17
C THR A 83 -18.58 29.90 6.86
N ARG A 84 -17.64 30.49 6.12
CA ARG A 84 -16.32 29.94 5.89
C ARG A 84 -15.37 30.55 6.89
N VAL A 85 -14.64 29.70 7.60
CA VAL A 85 -13.57 30.10 8.51
C VAL A 85 -12.25 29.68 7.89
N ILE A 86 -11.30 30.60 7.78
CA ILE A 86 -9.97 30.32 7.24
C ILE A 86 -8.92 30.67 8.30
N VAL A 87 -7.99 29.74 8.53
CA VAL A 87 -6.79 29.93 9.35
C VAL A 87 -5.58 29.81 8.43
N ASP A 88 -4.82 30.90 8.28
CA ASP A 88 -3.57 30.92 7.53
C ASP A 88 -2.40 30.84 8.49
N GLY A 89 -1.63 29.76 8.38
CA GLY A 89 -0.45 29.56 9.21
C GLY A 89 0.79 30.31 8.73
N ALA A 90 0.65 31.25 7.79
CA ALA A 90 1.71 32.14 7.31
C ALA A 90 2.99 31.40 6.87
N GLY A 91 2.82 30.26 6.17
CA GLY A 91 3.93 29.44 5.67
C GLY A 91 4.61 28.52 6.71
N ARG A 92 4.13 28.50 7.96
CA ARG A 92 4.68 27.67 9.04
C ARG A 92 4.13 26.24 9.07
N LEU A 93 2.99 26.02 8.42
CA LEU A 93 2.41 24.69 8.32
C LEU A 93 3.20 23.82 7.34
N VAL A 94 3.08 22.52 7.53
CA VAL A 94 3.56 21.54 6.56
C VAL A 94 2.81 21.75 5.23
N PRO A 95 3.51 21.74 4.08
CA PRO A 95 2.87 21.88 2.77
C PRO A 95 2.17 20.57 2.37
N LEU A 96 1.10 20.21 3.10
CA LEU A 96 0.22 19.10 2.79
C LEU A 96 -1.12 19.61 2.24
N SER A 97 -1.74 18.77 1.42
CA SER A 97 -3.12 18.93 1.00
C SER A 97 -3.95 17.84 1.67
N LEU A 98 -5.08 18.22 2.26
CA LEU A 98 -6.01 17.30 2.88
C LEU A 98 -7.43 17.77 2.61
N SER A 99 -8.25 16.88 2.09
CA SER A 99 -9.65 17.16 1.77
C SER A 99 -10.49 15.93 2.06
N ARG A 100 -11.76 16.14 2.38
CA ARG A 100 -12.73 15.06 2.55
C ARG A 100 -12.85 14.21 1.29
N GLU A 101 -12.88 12.90 1.44
CA GLU A 101 -13.23 12.00 0.33
C GLU A 101 -14.73 12.14 0.01
N SER A 102 -15.07 12.47 -1.24
CA SER A 102 -16.48 12.62 -1.65
C SER A 102 -17.18 11.26 -1.65
N ARG A 103 -18.17 11.08 -0.76
CA ARG A 103 -19.00 9.87 -0.62
C ARG A 103 -19.83 9.46 -1.84
N GLY A 104 -19.71 10.15 -2.98
CA GLY A 104 -20.54 9.95 -4.18
C GLY A 104 -19.85 9.31 -5.39
N GLY A 105 -18.54 9.03 -5.33
CA GLY A 105 -17.79 8.51 -6.48
C GLY A 105 -17.35 7.06 -6.26
N LEU A 106 -18.18 6.08 -6.61
CA LEU A 106 -17.85 4.64 -6.58
C LEU A 106 -16.68 4.22 -7.51
N TRP A 107 -15.89 5.16 -8.05
CA TRP A 107 -14.93 4.94 -9.13
C TRP A 107 -13.62 5.75 -9.06
N GLN A 108 -13.28 6.36 -7.93
CA GLN A 108 -11.99 7.04 -7.76
C GLN A 108 -11.13 6.40 -6.68
N LYS A 109 -10.92 5.08 -6.78
CA LYS A 109 -9.86 4.42 -6.01
C LYS A 109 -8.51 4.96 -6.46
N HIS A 110 -7.86 5.69 -5.55
CA HIS A 110 -6.50 6.20 -5.62
C HIS A 110 -6.27 7.23 -6.71
N ALA A 111 -6.57 8.49 -6.39
CA ALA A 111 -5.99 9.60 -7.14
C ALA A 111 -4.46 9.44 -7.15
N LEU A 112 -3.84 9.57 -8.33
CA LEU A 112 -2.39 9.48 -8.48
C LEU A 112 -1.69 10.46 -7.51
N GLY A 113 -0.92 9.93 -6.57
CA GLY A 113 -0.18 10.72 -5.57
C GLY A 113 -0.75 10.71 -4.15
N GLU A 114 -1.89 10.05 -3.92
CA GLU A 114 -2.48 9.92 -2.59
C GLU A 114 -1.57 9.13 -1.63
N ILE A 115 -1.42 9.67 -0.42
CA ILE A 115 -0.64 9.06 0.66
C ILE A 115 -1.56 8.29 1.59
N GLN A 116 -1.42 6.97 1.57
CA GLN A 116 -2.02 6.09 2.57
C GLN A 116 -1.23 6.18 3.88
N ILE A 117 -1.90 6.55 4.97
CA ILE A 117 -1.30 6.68 6.31
C ILE A 117 -1.22 5.31 6.98
N GLY A 118 -2.17 4.42 6.68
CA GLY A 118 -2.31 3.08 7.23
C GLY A 118 -3.40 2.96 8.29
N ASP A 119 -4.15 4.04 8.54
CA ASP A 119 -5.29 4.07 9.45
C ASP A 119 -6.56 4.06 8.61
N GLU A 120 -7.16 2.88 8.42
CA GLU A 120 -8.25 2.67 7.44
C GLU A 120 -9.41 3.66 7.63
N GLY A 121 -9.81 3.93 8.88
CA GLY A 121 -10.89 4.89 9.13
C GLY A 121 -10.53 6.33 8.78
N PHE A 122 -9.26 6.70 8.88
CA PHE A 122 -8.77 8.02 8.46
C PHE A 122 -8.56 8.09 6.95
N ASP A 123 -7.98 7.05 6.36
CA ASP A 123 -7.70 6.94 4.92
C ASP A 123 -9.01 6.90 4.10
N ASP A 124 -10.11 6.37 4.65
CA ASP A 124 -11.46 6.39 4.04
C ASP A 124 -12.17 7.76 4.13
N ASP A 125 -11.73 8.63 5.05
CA ASP A 125 -12.36 9.94 5.28
C ASP A 125 -11.62 11.07 4.55
N PHE A 126 -10.32 10.89 4.26
CA PHE A 126 -9.43 11.93 3.78
C PHE A 126 -8.54 11.50 2.61
N VAL A 127 -8.54 12.32 1.57
CA VAL A 127 -7.51 12.29 0.53
C VAL A 127 -6.34 13.17 0.98
N VAL A 128 -5.17 12.55 1.20
CA VAL A 128 -3.96 13.24 1.69
C VAL A 128 -2.88 13.26 0.63
N ASN A 129 -2.29 14.43 0.40
CA ASN A 129 -1.16 14.62 -0.52
C ASN A 129 -0.08 15.51 0.10
N GLY A 130 1.17 15.37 -0.34
CA GLY A 130 2.28 16.21 0.09
C GLY A 130 3.58 15.43 0.23
N PRO A 131 4.61 16.00 0.87
CA PRO A 131 5.84 15.28 1.15
C PRO A 131 5.61 14.15 2.17
N HIS A 132 5.83 12.90 1.77
CA HIS A 132 5.55 11.71 2.58
C HIS A 132 6.16 11.75 4.00
N THR A 133 7.39 12.26 4.14
CA THR A 133 8.09 12.32 5.43
C THR A 133 7.39 13.24 6.43
N PHE A 134 7.01 14.45 5.99
CA PHE A 134 6.29 15.40 6.84
C PHE A 134 4.87 14.93 7.15
N VAL A 135 4.16 14.39 6.15
CA VAL A 135 2.80 13.88 6.32
C VAL A 135 2.76 12.78 7.38
N ARG A 136 3.66 11.79 7.29
CA ARG A 136 3.72 10.67 8.26
C ARG A 136 4.13 11.12 9.66
N ALA A 137 5.05 12.07 9.77
CA ALA A 137 5.51 12.58 11.06
C ALA A 137 4.44 13.38 11.81
N ILE A 138 3.62 14.13 11.06
CA ILE A 138 2.64 15.06 11.65
C ILE A 138 1.28 14.44 11.89
N LEU A 139 0.85 13.50 11.04
CA LEU A 139 -0.41 12.79 11.21
C LEU A 139 -0.25 11.64 12.20
N ASP A 140 0.10 11.98 13.44
CA ASP A 140 0.05 11.06 14.57
C ASP A 140 -1.41 10.75 14.98
N ALA A 141 -1.60 9.82 15.91
CA ALA A 141 -2.93 9.40 16.35
C ALA A 141 -3.80 10.56 16.87
N ASP A 142 -3.22 11.53 17.58
CA ASP A 142 -3.96 12.67 18.13
C ASP A 142 -4.37 13.64 17.04
N THR A 143 -3.49 13.90 16.08
CA THR A 143 -3.75 14.75 14.92
C THR A 143 -4.83 14.15 14.04
N ARG A 144 -4.77 12.85 13.76
CA ARG A 144 -5.81 12.14 12.99
C ARG A 144 -7.17 12.25 13.69
N ARG A 145 -7.23 11.96 14.99
CA ARG A 145 -8.48 12.12 15.79
C ARG A 145 -9.02 13.54 15.77
N GLN A 146 -8.15 14.54 15.89
CA GLN A 146 -8.55 15.95 15.86
C GLN A 146 -9.14 16.34 14.51
N LEU A 147 -8.52 15.92 13.40
CA LEU A 147 -9.00 16.18 12.05
C LEU A 147 -10.33 15.47 11.76
N SER A 148 -10.48 14.20 12.18
CA SER A 148 -11.76 13.48 12.07
C SER A 148 -12.86 14.16 12.90
N SER A 149 -12.54 14.67 14.10
CA SER A 149 -13.51 15.47 14.86
C SER A 149 -13.91 16.76 14.13
N LEU A 150 -12.99 17.40 13.42
CA LEU A 150 -13.25 18.62 12.67
C LEU A 150 -14.17 18.36 11.45
N LEU A 151 -14.05 17.21 10.78
CA LEU A 151 -14.97 16.81 9.71
C LEU A 151 -16.44 16.70 10.16
N THR A 152 -16.69 16.40 11.43
CA THR A 152 -18.06 16.37 11.96
C THR A 152 -18.66 17.77 12.17
N ALA A 153 -17.81 18.79 12.29
CA ALA A 153 -18.21 20.16 12.58
C ALA A 153 -18.28 21.06 11.33
N ALA A 154 -17.43 20.80 10.32
CA ALA A 154 -17.33 21.58 9.11
C ALA A 154 -16.83 20.74 7.92
N ASP A 155 -17.08 21.22 6.70
CA ASP A 155 -16.41 20.70 5.50
C ASP A 155 -14.97 21.24 5.47
N LEU A 156 -14.02 20.35 5.80
CA LEU A 156 -12.61 20.68 6.02
C LEU A 156 -11.79 20.57 4.74
N ARG A 157 -10.99 21.60 4.47
CA ARG A 157 -9.95 21.58 3.43
C ARG A 157 -8.66 22.20 3.96
N VAL A 158 -7.55 21.56 3.68
CA VAL A 158 -6.21 22.06 3.98
C VAL A 158 -5.45 22.13 2.67
N GLN A 159 -4.97 23.32 2.30
CA GLN A 159 -4.20 23.51 1.07
C GLN A 159 -3.34 24.78 1.18
N GLY A 160 -2.12 24.73 0.66
CA GLY A 160 -1.26 25.90 0.57
C GLY A 160 -0.95 26.55 1.92
N GLY A 161 -0.91 25.77 3.01
CA GLY A 161 -0.67 26.28 4.36
C GLY A 161 -1.88 26.97 5.00
N ARG A 162 -3.08 26.78 4.46
CA ARG A 162 -4.34 27.29 5.01
C ARG A 162 -5.26 26.14 5.40
N LEU A 163 -5.93 26.28 6.53
CA LEU A 163 -7.03 25.43 6.95
C LEU A 163 -8.34 26.18 6.73
N GLN A 164 -9.25 25.58 5.98
CA GLN A 164 -10.57 26.09 5.70
C GLN A 164 -11.62 25.15 6.29
N GLY A 165 -12.56 25.71 7.06
CA GLY A 165 -13.76 25.00 7.51
C GLY A 165 -15.02 25.71 7.05
N ASP A 166 -15.80 25.06 6.19
CA ASP A 166 -17.10 25.57 5.74
C ASP A 166 -18.21 25.05 6.68
N VAL A 167 -18.86 25.97 7.39
CA VAL A 167 -19.96 25.70 8.33
C VAL A 167 -21.29 26.05 7.64
N PRO A 168 -22.13 25.06 7.30
CA PRO A 168 -23.44 25.31 6.68
C PRO A 168 -24.34 26.14 7.60
N GLY A 169 -24.97 27.18 7.05
CA GLY A 169 -25.94 28.00 7.75
C GLY A 169 -27.19 27.19 8.07
N ARG A 170 -27.41 26.87 9.35
CA ARG A 170 -28.65 26.23 9.82
C ARG A 170 -29.61 27.29 10.34
N SER A 171 -30.92 27.07 10.18
CA SER A 171 -31.98 27.98 10.64
C SER A 171 -32.10 28.10 12.18
N SER A 172 -31.25 27.44 12.96
CA SER A 172 -31.30 27.43 14.43
C SER A 172 -30.29 28.39 15.07
N GLY A 173 -30.60 28.89 16.27
CA GLY A 173 -29.73 29.76 17.08
C GLY A 173 -28.41 29.15 17.56
N THR A 174 -28.00 28.00 17.01
CA THR A 174 -26.76 27.28 17.31
C THR A 174 -25.62 27.60 16.35
N HIS A 175 -25.86 28.41 15.31
CA HIS A 175 -24.87 28.72 14.27
C HIS A 175 -23.62 29.40 14.85
N GLU A 176 -23.77 30.37 15.77
CA GLU A 176 -22.64 30.99 16.47
C GLU A 176 -21.77 29.96 17.20
N VAL A 177 -22.41 29.05 17.94
CA VAL A 177 -21.73 28.00 18.71
C VAL A 177 -20.99 27.04 17.79
N GLN A 178 -21.56 26.71 16.63
CA GLN A 178 -20.91 25.88 15.62
C GLN A 178 -19.71 26.60 15.00
N VAL A 179 -19.83 27.87 14.64
CA VAL A 179 -18.71 28.67 14.12
C VAL A 179 -17.59 28.78 15.15
N ALA A 180 -17.90 29.10 16.42
CA ALA A 180 -16.90 29.17 17.49
C ALA A 180 -16.21 27.82 17.73
N ARG A 181 -16.96 26.72 17.71
CA ARG A 181 -16.41 25.35 17.79
C ARG A 181 -15.48 25.07 16.62
N THR A 182 -15.87 25.42 15.40
CA THR A 182 -15.06 25.22 14.20
C THR A 182 -13.76 26.04 14.26
N VAL A 183 -13.81 27.31 14.69
CA VAL A 183 -12.61 28.15 14.89
C VAL A 183 -11.67 27.47 15.89
N SER A 184 -12.18 27.03 17.03
CA SER A 184 -11.37 26.36 18.06
C SER A 184 -10.70 25.08 17.53
N LEU A 185 -11.45 24.24 16.81
CA LEU A 185 -10.93 23.02 16.21
C LEU A 185 -9.91 23.29 15.09
N LEU A 186 -10.11 24.34 14.29
CA LEU A 186 -9.17 24.77 13.24
C LEU A 186 -7.87 25.33 13.83
N LEU A 187 -7.94 26.11 14.90
CA LEU A 187 -6.75 26.61 15.60
C LEU A 187 -5.93 25.47 16.20
N GLU A 188 -6.60 24.50 16.79
CA GLU A 188 -5.96 23.31 17.36
C GLU A 188 -5.36 22.40 16.27
N ALA A 189 -6.04 22.28 15.13
CA ALA A 189 -5.48 21.61 13.96
C ALA A 189 -4.27 22.37 13.39
N ALA A 190 -4.33 23.70 13.30
CA ALA A 190 -3.21 24.53 12.85
C ALA A 190 -1.99 24.36 13.76
N ARG A 191 -2.19 24.27 15.08
CA ARG A 191 -1.13 23.96 16.06
C ARG A 191 -0.47 22.62 15.77
N ARG A 192 -1.25 21.56 15.57
CA ARG A 192 -0.72 20.22 15.28
C ARG A 192 -0.09 20.10 13.89
N LEU A 193 -0.53 20.90 12.93
CA LEU A 193 -0.02 20.90 11.54
C LEU A 193 1.21 21.80 11.30
N GLN A 194 1.78 22.38 12.36
CA GLN A 194 3.04 23.11 12.29
C GLN A 194 4.22 22.20 11.93
N ARG A 195 5.20 22.75 11.20
CA ARG A 195 6.43 22.01 10.88
C ARG A 195 7.15 21.57 12.17
N PRO A 196 7.40 20.28 12.36
CA PRO A 196 8.09 19.79 13.55
C PRO A 196 9.55 20.26 13.55
N SER A 197 10.06 20.65 14.72
CA SER A 197 11.47 21.03 14.91
C SER A 197 12.43 19.84 14.76
N ASP A 198 12.00 18.64 15.17
CA ASP A 198 12.70 17.38 14.94
C ASP A 198 11.78 16.36 14.25
N LEU A 199 11.92 16.29 12.93
CA LEU A 199 11.13 15.39 12.10
C LEU A 199 11.42 13.91 12.40
N VAL A 200 12.68 13.55 12.68
CA VAL A 200 13.09 12.17 12.93
C VAL A 200 12.53 11.70 14.27
N ALA A 201 12.59 12.53 15.32
CA ALA A 201 12.00 12.21 16.61
C ALA A 201 10.48 11.95 16.51
N ARG A 202 9.77 12.74 15.70
CA ARG A 202 8.33 12.53 15.44
C ARG A 202 8.03 11.22 14.72
N LEU A 203 8.81 10.90 13.68
CA LEU A 203 8.68 9.61 12.99
C LEU A 203 8.96 8.43 13.93
N VAL A 204 9.98 8.53 14.80
CA VAL A 204 10.29 7.50 15.80
C VAL A 204 9.15 7.33 16.79
N GLN A 205 8.61 8.43 17.33
CA GLN A 205 7.47 8.40 18.23
C GLN A 205 6.28 7.65 17.61
N ASN A 206 5.94 7.99 16.35
CA ASN A 206 4.85 7.36 15.63
C ASN A 206 5.16 5.88 15.31
N ALA A 207 6.41 5.56 14.95
CA ALA A 207 6.83 4.19 14.65
C ALA A 207 6.73 3.24 15.86
N LEU A 208 6.87 3.76 17.08
CA LEU A 208 6.90 2.96 18.31
C LEU A 208 5.58 2.97 19.09
N HIS A 209 4.80 4.04 18.99
CA HIS A 209 3.68 4.28 19.90
C HIS A 209 2.33 4.54 19.23
N ASP A 210 2.26 4.60 17.90
CA ASP A 210 0.96 4.73 17.24
C ASP A 210 0.10 3.48 17.52
N PRO A 211 -1.18 3.63 17.90
CA PRO A 211 -2.04 2.49 18.18
C PRO A 211 -2.25 1.57 16.95
N VAL A 212 -2.10 2.10 15.73
CA VAL A 212 -2.33 1.35 14.51
C VAL A 212 -1.01 0.78 13.98
N ALA A 213 -0.89 -0.54 13.93
CA ALA A 213 0.33 -1.24 13.49
C ALA A 213 0.78 -0.86 12.06
N LYS A 214 -0.17 -0.62 11.15
CA LYS A 214 0.14 -0.16 9.78
C LYS A 214 0.78 1.23 9.77
N VAL A 215 0.35 2.14 10.66
CA VAL A 215 0.96 3.47 10.81
C VAL A 215 2.34 3.36 11.43
N ARG A 216 2.50 2.53 12.48
CA ARG A 216 3.81 2.22 13.06
C ARG A 216 4.78 1.72 11.99
N LEU A 217 4.33 0.76 11.19
CA LEU A 217 5.09 0.19 10.09
C LEU A 217 5.46 1.25 9.03
N ALA A 218 4.50 2.08 8.59
CA ALA A 218 4.75 3.12 7.59
C ALA A 218 5.81 4.14 8.06
N ASN A 219 5.75 4.55 9.33
CA ASN A 219 6.74 5.44 9.92
C ASN A 219 8.12 4.76 10.03
N LEU A 220 8.18 3.51 10.48
CA LEU A 220 9.42 2.74 10.55
C LEU A 220 10.08 2.59 9.17
N LEU A 221 9.30 2.26 8.14
CA LEU A 221 9.80 2.16 6.76
C LEU A 221 10.32 3.49 6.23
N THR A 222 9.69 4.60 6.62
CA THR A 222 10.16 5.95 6.27
C THR A 222 11.52 6.25 6.90
N LEU A 223 11.70 5.91 8.17
CA LEU A 223 12.98 6.06 8.86
C LEU A 223 14.10 5.29 8.17
N VAL A 224 13.84 4.04 7.78
CA VAL A 224 14.83 3.19 7.09
C VAL A 224 15.17 3.72 5.71
N ALA A 225 14.19 4.21 4.95
CA ALA A 225 14.40 4.68 3.59
C ALA A 225 15.11 6.05 3.54
N GLU A 226 14.69 6.99 4.39
CA GLU A 226 15.11 8.40 4.29
C GLU A 226 16.21 8.76 5.31
N TYR A 227 16.32 8.02 6.40
CA TYR A 227 17.22 8.32 7.51
C TYR A 227 17.99 7.09 8.05
N PRO A 228 18.56 6.21 7.19
CA PRO A 228 19.16 4.94 7.64
C PRO A 228 20.36 5.12 8.59
N GLU A 229 21.17 6.17 8.40
CA GLU A 229 22.40 6.39 9.17
C GLU A 229 22.18 7.08 10.52
N ARG A 230 20.93 7.47 10.83
CA ARG A 230 20.64 8.19 12.08
C ARG A 230 20.65 7.21 13.26
N PRO A 231 21.34 7.52 14.38
CA PRO A 231 21.30 6.67 15.57
C PRO A 231 19.90 6.42 16.14
N ALA A 232 19.00 7.40 15.97
CA ALA A 232 17.60 7.27 16.35
C ALA A 232 16.87 6.18 15.54
N THR A 233 17.21 6.00 14.26
CA THR A 233 16.66 4.94 13.40
C THR A 233 17.09 3.57 13.89
N GLU A 234 18.37 3.38 14.22
CA GLU A 234 18.86 2.10 14.76
C GLU A 234 18.21 1.73 16.09
N ARG A 235 17.98 2.73 16.97
CA ARG A 235 17.24 2.52 18.23
C ARG A 235 15.78 2.15 17.97
N ALA A 236 15.11 2.87 17.08
CA ALA A 236 13.74 2.55 16.71
C ALA A 236 13.60 1.15 16.12
N LEU A 237 14.55 0.72 15.28
CA LEU A 237 14.61 -0.65 14.76
C LEU A 237 14.79 -1.68 15.88
N PHE A 238 15.64 -1.41 16.88
CA PHE A 238 15.82 -2.31 18.02
C PHE A 238 14.53 -2.45 18.83
N GLU A 239 13.88 -1.34 19.16
CA GLU A 239 12.65 -1.35 19.97
C GLU A 239 11.48 -1.97 19.21
N ALA A 240 11.33 -1.68 17.91
CA ALA A 240 10.29 -2.23 17.05
C ALA A 240 10.41 -3.75 16.80
N CYS A 241 11.56 -4.38 17.11
CA CYS A 241 11.67 -5.83 17.12
C CYS A 241 10.81 -6.51 18.20
N GLY A 242 10.42 -5.77 19.25
CA GLY A 242 9.50 -6.20 20.30
C GLY A 242 8.05 -5.76 20.08
N ASP A 243 7.69 -5.28 18.89
CA ASP A 243 6.33 -4.81 18.58
C ASP A 243 5.30 -5.95 18.66
N GLU A 244 4.04 -5.63 18.94
CA GLU A 244 2.95 -6.61 18.97
C GLU A 244 2.61 -7.20 17.59
N SER A 245 2.89 -6.47 16.51
CA SER A 245 2.65 -6.90 15.14
C SER A 245 3.88 -7.59 14.55
N ASP A 246 3.74 -8.87 14.20
CA ASP A 246 4.80 -9.63 13.53
C ASP A 246 5.30 -8.96 12.25
N MET A 247 4.43 -8.25 11.50
CA MET A 247 4.86 -7.49 10.33
C MET A 247 5.81 -6.35 10.70
N VAL A 248 5.54 -5.60 11.77
CA VAL A 248 6.45 -4.54 12.25
C VAL A 248 7.77 -5.15 12.70
N ARG A 249 7.72 -6.23 13.49
CA ARG A 249 8.91 -6.95 13.97
C ARG A 249 9.81 -7.44 12.84
N VAL A 250 9.25 -8.06 11.80
CA VAL A 250 10.02 -8.51 10.61
C VAL A 250 10.65 -7.33 9.89
N ARG A 251 9.89 -6.26 9.69
CA ARG A 251 10.37 -5.07 8.97
C ARG A 251 11.43 -4.31 9.76
N ALA A 252 11.42 -4.40 11.08
CA ALA A 252 12.48 -3.92 11.96
C ALA A 252 13.73 -4.82 11.92
N ALA A 253 13.55 -6.14 11.91
CA ALA A 253 14.65 -7.10 11.96
C ALA A 253 15.48 -7.17 10.66
N ILE A 254 14.86 -7.03 9.48
CA ILE A 254 15.55 -7.10 8.18
C ILE A 254 16.76 -6.15 8.07
N PRO A 255 16.62 -4.81 8.25
CA PRO A 255 17.74 -3.89 8.11
C PRO A 255 18.82 -4.06 9.20
N ARG A 256 18.50 -4.74 10.31
CA ARG A 256 19.46 -5.06 11.39
C ARG A 256 20.39 -6.23 11.04
N GLY A 257 20.19 -6.89 9.90
CA GLY A 257 21.05 -7.97 9.41
C GLY A 257 21.18 -9.12 10.41
N GLU A 258 22.41 -9.49 10.75
CA GLU A 258 22.69 -10.62 11.67
C GLU A 258 22.03 -10.47 13.03
N ARG A 259 21.93 -9.24 13.55
CA ARG A 259 21.28 -8.95 14.84
C ARG A 259 19.76 -9.17 14.80
N GLY A 260 19.16 -9.10 13.62
CA GLY A 260 17.73 -9.36 13.41
C GLY A 260 17.40 -10.82 13.10
N ARG A 261 18.39 -11.66 12.73
CA ARG A 261 18.16 -13.06 12.34
C ARG A 261 17.40 -13.90 13.37
N PRO A 262 17.66 -13.80 14.69
CA PRO A 262 16.91 -14.58 15.69
C PRO A 262 15.40 -14.29 15.65
N ILE A 263 15.03 -13.02 15.48
CA ILE A 263 13.62 -12.59 15.38
C ILE A 263 13.00 -13.09 14.08
N LEU A 264 13.73 -13.01 12.96
CA LEU A 264 13.26 -13.55 11.68
C LEU A 264 13.02 -15.07 11.77
N LEU A 265 13.90 -15.81 12.45
CA LEU A 265 13.76 -17.26 12.65
C LEU A 265 12.53 -17.59 13.50
N GLU A 266 12.33 -16.86 14.59
CA GLU A 266 11.15 -16.98 15.44
C GLU A 266 9.86 -16.78 14.63
N ILE A 267 9.78 -15.68 13.86
CA ILE A 267 8.60 -15.32 13.09
C ILE A 267 8.37 -16.30 11.93
N ALA A 268 9.41 -16.69 11.18
CA ALA A 268 9.28 -17.71 10.14
C ALA A 268 8.71 -19.03 10.72
N SER A 269 9.19 -19.41 11.91
CA SER A 269 8.81 -20.67 12.56
C SER A 269 7.40 -20.65 13.15
N GLY A 270 6.95 -19.51 13.69
CA GLY A 270 5.76 -19.45 14.55
C GLY A 270 4.64 -18.48 14.14
N SER A 271 4.90 -17.54 13.23
CA SER A 271 3.95 -16.45 12.93
C SER A 271 2.57 -16.95 12.49
N LEU A 272 1.53 -16.35 13.05
CA LEU A 272 0.15 -16.52 12.56
C LEU A 272 -0.17 -15.53 11.42
N ASP A 273 0.53 -14.40 11.37
CA ASP A 273 0.49 -13.47 10.24
C ASP A 273 1.22 -14.10 9.04
N ASP A 274 0.47 -14.45 8.01
CA ASP A 274 0.98 -15.08 6.78
C ASP A 274 1.95 -14.17 6.03
N GLY A 275 1.66 -12.87 5.99
CA GLY A 275 2.50 -11.89 5.31
C GLY A 275 3.84 -11.70 6.02
N ALA A 276 3.81 -11.68 7.35
CA ALA A 276 5.02 -11.58 8.16
C ALA A 276 5.86 -12.85 8.06
N GLY A 277 5.24 -14.04 8.16
CA GLY A 277 5.89 -15.33 8.00
C GLY A 277 6.57 -15.47 6.64
N ALA A 278 5.85 -15.16 5.55
CA ALA A 278 6.39 -15.17 4.20
C ALA A 278 7.61 -14.25 4.04
N ARG A 279 7.52 -13.04 4.60
CA ARG A 279 8.59 -12.05 4.52
C ARG A 279 9.81 -12.47 5.34
N ALA A 280 9.60 -13.10 6.51
CA ALA A 280 10.69 -13.64 7.33
C ALA A 280 11.43 -14.77 6.61
N VAL A 281 10.70 -15.72 6.01
CA VAL A 281 11.28 -16.80 5.18
C VAL A 281 12.09 -16.22 4.02
N ALA A 282 11.51 -15.27 3.29
CA ALA A 282 12.18 -14.64 2.15
C ALA A 282 13.43 -13.83 2.54
N ALA A 283 13.44 -13.23 3.74
CA ALA A 283 14.58 -12.47 4.24
C ALA A 283 15.72 -13.37 4.73
N LEU A 284 15.40 -14.54 5.30
CA LEU A 284 16.40 -15.50 5.73
C LEU A 284 17.00 -16.26 4.56
N ASP A 285 16.19 -16.67 3.58
CA ASP A 285 16.57 -17.39 2.37
C ASP A 285 17.63 -18.50 2.59
N GLU A 286 18.91 -18.24 2.27
CA GLU A 286 20.03 -19.18 2.45
C GLU A 286 20.36 -19.45 3.94
N TYR A 287 20.06 -18.52 4.83
CA TYR A 287 20.32 -18.62 6.28
C TYR A 287 19.26 -19.42 7.03
N LEU A 288 18.18 -19.86 6.37
CA LEU A 288 17.14 -20.68 7.00
C LEU A 288 17.54 -22.16 6.93
N PRO A 289 17.73 -22.89 8.03
CA PRO A 289 18.05 -24.32 7.97
C PRO A 289 16.99 -25.14 7.23
N SER A 290 17.40 -26.16 6.46
CA SER A 290 16.49 -26.93 5.58
C SER A 290 15.40 -27.70 6.34
N ASP A 291 15.74 -28.21 7.52
CA ASP A 291 14.78 -28.80 8.47
C ASP A 291 13.72 -27.77 8.88
N ILE A 292 14.13 -26.54 9.23
CA ILE A 292 13.21 -25.47 9.58
C ILE A 292 12.33 -25.08 8.37
N VAL A 293 12.87 -24.93 7.16
CA VAL A 293 12.04 -24.64 5.96
C VAL A 293 10.95 -25.70 5.78
N SER A 294 11.30 -26.96 6.01
CA SER A 294 10.40 -28.10 5.86
C SER A 294 9.25 -28.04 6.87
N ASP A 295 9.57 -27.71 8.12
CA ASP A 295 8.59 -27.60 9.20
C ASP A 295 7.69 -26.38 9.01
N VAL A 296 8.26 -25.25 8.58
CA VAL A 296 7.50 -24.04 8.23
C VAL A 296 6.56 -24.32 7.07
N LEU A 297 7.02 -24.96 5.99
CA LEU A 297 6.17 -25.32 4.85
C LEU A 297 5.03 -26.24 5.29
N ARG A 298 5.32 -27.29 6.07
CA ARG A 298 4.29 -28.22 6.57
C ARG A 298 3.24 -27.49 7.40
N ARG A 299 3.67 -26.60 8.31
CA ARG A 299 2.78 -25.78 9.12
C ARG A 299 1.94 -24.86 8.25
N ALA A 300 2.56 -24.15 7.31
CA ALA A 300 1.89 -23.20 6.43
C ALA A 300 0.81 -23.87 5.56
N LEU A 301 1.10 -25.05 5.00
CA LEU A 301 0.12 -25.84 4.24
C LEU A 301 -1.08 -26.23 5.11
N ARG A 302 -0.85 -26.67 6.35
CA ARG A 302 -1.90 -27.03 7.31
C ARG A 302 -2.77 -25.84 7.70
N LEU A 303 -2.16 -24.68 7.93
CA LEU A 303 -2.84 -23.44 8.32
C LEU A 303 -3.40 -22.64 7.13
N ARG A 304 -3.20 -23.12 5.89
CA ARG A 304 -3.55 -22.39 4.66
C ARG A 304 -2.89 -21.00 4.56
N GLN A 305 -1.67 -20.87 5.08
CA GLN A 305 -0.82 -19.70 4.95
C GLN A 305 -0.12 -19.71 3.57
N MET A 306 -0.84 -19.21 2.57
CA MET A 306 -0.45 -19.32 1.15
C MET A 306 0.83 -18.55 0.85
N GLN A 307 1.01 -17.37 1.44
CA GLN A 307 2.18 -16.52 1.20
C GLN A 307 3.44 -17.16 1.79
N THR A 308 3.34 -17.70 3.00
CA THR A 308 4.43 -18.39 3.70
C THR A 308 4.81 -19.67 2.99
N ALA A 309 3.82 -20.47 2.57
CA ALA A 309 4.07 -21.68 1.79
C ALA A 309 4.77 -21.35 0.46
N ARG A 310 4.31 -20.31 -0.25
CA ARG A 310 4.97 -19.82 -1.47
C ARG A 310 6.42 -19.41 -1.23
N ALA A 311 6.68 -18.63 -0.17
CA ALA A 311 8.05 -18.23 0.18
C ALA A 311 8.95 -19.44 0.45
N CYS A 312 8.43 -20.45 1.17
CA CYS A 312 9.17 -21.69 1.40
C CYS A 312 9.49 -22.43 0.10
N LEU A 313 8.53 -22.57 -0.82
CA LEU A 313 8.75 -23.24 -2.11
C LEU A 313 9.81 -22.52 -2.96
N VAL A 314 9.82 -21.19 -2.95
CA VAL A 314 10.84 -20.39 -3.64
C VAL A 314 12.22 -20.59 -3.00
N THR A 315 12.32 -20.55 -1.68
CA THR A 315 13.59 -20.81 -0.96
C THR A 315 14.09 -22.24 -1.18
N LEU A 316 13.19 -23.23 -1.23
CA LEU A 316 13.53 -24.61 -1.56
C LEU A 316 14.05 -24.75 -3.00
N ALA A 317 13.42 -24.07 -3.97
CA ALA A 317 13.85 -24.11 -5.36
C ALA A 317 15.30 -23.61 -5.55
N ARG A 318 15.70 -22.58 -4.79
CA ARG A 318 17.07 -22.03 -4.82
C ARG A 318 18.12 -22.99 -4.27
N ARG A 319 17.73 -23.98 -3.45
CA ARG A 319 18.62 -25.00 -2.88
C ARG A 319 18.88 -26.18 -3.83
N GLY A 320 18.18 -26.22 -4.97
CA GLY A 320 18.38 -27.24 -5.99
C GLY A 320 17.86 -28.62 -5.59
N GLU A 321 18.60 -29.66 -5.99
CA GLU A 321 18.11 -31.04 -6.06
C GLU A 321 17.68 -31.63 -4.71
N ALA A 322 18.36 -31.27 -3.62
CA ALA A 322 18.05 -31.77 -2.29
C ALA A 322 16.61 -31.45 -1.83
N ALA A 323 15.99 -30.41 -2.40
CA ALA A 323 14.65 -29.96 -2.05
C ALA A 323 13.56 -30.46 -3.01
N VAL A 324 13.91 -31.08 -4.15
CA VAL A 324 12.96 -31.49 -5.20
C VAL A 324 11.87 -32.40 -4.64
N ARG A 325 12.23 -33.38 -3.81
CA ARG A 325 11.26 -34.32 -3.21
C ARG A 325 10.16 -33.62 -2.41
N GLN A 326 10.52 -32.55 -1.70
CA GLN A 326 9.56 -31.82 -0.87
C GLN A 326 8.59 -31.01 -1.72
N VAL A 327 9.11 -30.33 -2.76
CA VAL A 327 8.29 -29.56 -3.70
C VAL A 327 7.38 -30.48 -4.51
N VAL A 328 7.86 -31.65 -4.91
CA VAL A 328 7.05 -32.71 -5.55
C VAL A 328 5.86 -33.11 -4.69
N ASN A 329 6.07 -33.36 -3.40
CA ASN A 329 4.97 -33.72 -2.50
C ASN A 329 3.87 -32.65 -2.48
N VAL A 330 4.24 -31.36 -2.49
CA VAL A 330 3.27 -30.26 -2.55
C VAL A 330 2.52 -30.25 -3.88
N LEU A 331 3.22 -30.40 -5.00
CA LEU A 331 2.60 -30.48 -6.32
C LEU A 331 1.59 -31.63 -6.40
N SER A 332 1.89 -32.80 -5.82
CA SER A 332 1.01 -33.97 -5.86
C SER A 332 -0.28 -33.80 -5.04
N ILE A 333 -0.22 -33.09 -3.91
CA ILE A 333 -1.34 -32.98 -2.97
C ILE A 333 -2.22 -31.77 -3.28
N GLU A 334 -1.62 -30.61 -3.55
CA GLU A 334 -2.35 -29.34 -3.69
C GLU A 334 -3.03 -29.21 -5.06
N LYS A 335 -4.16 -28.47 -5.13
CA LYS A 335 -5.02 -28.38 -6.33
C LYS A 335 -5.31 -26.95 -6.82
N GLY A 336 -4.53 -25.96 -6.41
CA GLY A 336 -4.73 -24.55 -6.77
C GLY A 336 -3.43 -23.78 -6.98
N GLU A 337 -3.36 -22.53 -6.52
CA GLU A 337 -2.19 -21.64 -6.68
C GLU A 337 -0.88 -22.31 -6.22
N LEU A 338 -0.89 -23.01 -5.08
CA LEU A 338 0.29 -23.70 -4.56
C LEU A 338 0.81 -24.81 -5.48
N ALA A 339 -0.05 -25.47 -6.26
CA ALA A 339 0.39 -26.45 -7.24
C ALA A 339 1.14 -25.77 -8.39
N ILE A 340 0.67 -24.59 -8.82
CA ILE A 340 1.33 -23.78 -9.86
C ILE A 340 2.69 -23.33 -9.34
N VAL A 341 2.75 -22.76 -8.14
CA VAL A 341 4.00 -22.34 -7.50
C VAL A 341 4.96 -23.53 -7.31
N ALA A 342 4.47 -24.70 -6.92
CA ALA A 342 5.29 -25.89 -6.78
C ALA A 342 5.87 -26.35 -8.14
N ALA A 343 5.08 -26.31 -9.22
CA ALA A 343 5.58 -26.60 -10.56
C ALA A 343 6.62 -25.58 -11.03
N GLU A 344 6.41 -24.28 -10.73
CA GLU A 344 7.40 -23.22 -11.03
C GLU A 344 8.68 -23.38 -10.21
N ALA A 345 8.57 -23.77 -8.94
CA ALA A 345 9.70 -24.07 -8.07
C ALA A 345 10.52 -25.25 -8.61
N LEU A 346 9.86 -26.36 -9.00
CA LEU A 346 10.50 -27.49 -9.67
C LEU A 346 11.18 -27.07 -10.98
N ALA A 347 10.49 -26.28 -11.80
CA ALA A 347 11.04 -25.73 -13.04
C ALA A 347 12.29 -24.89 -12.81
N ALA A 348 12.38 -24.15 -11.70
CA ALA A 348 13.54 -23.35 -11.34
C ALA A 348 14.73 -24.19 -10.86
N THR A 349 14.49 -25.39 -10.31
CA THR A 349 15.59 -26.31 -9.95
C THR A 349 16.32 -26.86 -11.17
N GLY A 350 15.62 -27.02 -12.30
CA GLY A 350 16.17 -27.65 -13.51
C GLY A 350 16.52 -29.14 -13.34
N SER A 351 16.15 -29.77 -12.23
CA SER A 351 16.58 -31.13 -11.92
C SER A 351 15.81 -32.17 -12.76
N PRO A 352 16.49 -33.18 -13.33
CA PRO A 352 15.85 -34.30 -14.01
C PRO A 352 14.84 -35.06 -13.13
N ASP A 353 15.06 -35.09 -11.81
CA ASP A 353 14.16 -35.75 -10.84
C ASP A 353 12.75 -35.14 -10.82
N ALA A 354 12.59 -33.90 -11.29
CA ALA A 354 11.30 -33.24 -11.41
C ALA A 354 10.52 -33.65 -12.67
N GLU A 355 11.16 -34.25 -13.68
CA GLU A 355 10.58 -34.46 -15.02
C GLU A 355 9.27 -35.25 -14.96
N ALA A 356 9.28 -36.42 -14.34
CA ALA A 356 8.10 -37.29 -14.28
C ALA A 356 6.90 -36.60 -13.61
N HIS A 357 7.15 -35.76 -12.61
CA HIS A 357 6.12 -35.04 -11.87
C HIS A 357 5.57 -33.85 -12.68
N LEU A 358 6.42 -33.16 -13.44
CA LEU A 358 5.99 -32.12 -14.37
C LEU A 358 5.19 -32.71 -15.54
N VAL A 359 5.59 -33.88 -16.07
CA VAL A 359 4.81 -34.61 -17.09
C VAL A 359 3.42 -34.97 -16.54
N ALA A 360 3.33 -35.49 -15.31
CA ALA A 360 2.04 -35.78 -14.69
C ALA A 360 1.17 -34.52 -14.53
N ALA A 361 1.79 -33.37 -14.23
CA ALA A 361 1.08 -32.09 -14.10
C ALA A 361 0.44 -31.60 -15.41
N LEU A 362 0.99 -31.96 -16.58
CA LEU A 362 0.37 -31.65 -17.89
C LEU A 362 -1.03 -32.23 -18.05
N SER A 363 -1.33 -33.33 -17.36
CA SER A 363 -2.63 -34.01 -17.45
C SER A 363 -3.67 -33.46 -16.48
N ARG A 364 -3.31 -32.48 -15.63
CA ARG A 364 -4.23 -31.91 -14.66
C ARG A 364 -5.10 -30.83 -15.30
N ASN A 365 -6.36 -30.72 -14.84
CA ASN A 365 -7.32 -29.77 -15.39
C ASN A 365 -7.15 -28.34 -14.83
N ILE A 366 -5.93 -27.79 -14.88
CA ILE A 366 -5.60 -26.43 -14.41
C ILE A 366 -4.72 -25.77 -15.49
N PRO A 367 -5.24 -24.82 -16.29
CA PRO A 367 -4.51 -24.23 -17.42
C PRO A 367 -3.15 -23.64 -17.06
N GLU A 368 -3.09 -22.87 -15.98
CA GLU A 368 -1.87 -22.19 -15.53
C GLU A 368 -0.82 -23.21 -15.06
N LEU A 369 -1.25 -24.31 -14.44
CA LEU A 369 -0.36 -25.39 -14.03
C LEU A 369 0.24 -26.10 -15.24
N ARG A 370 -0.54 -26.34 -16.30
CA ARG A 370 -0.04 -26.94 -17.55
C ARG A 370 1.02 -26.05 -18.19
N ILE A 371 0.81 -24.73 -18.21
CA ILE A 371 1.79 -23.76 -18.70
C ILE A 371 3.08 -23.80 -17.87
N ALA A 372 2.97 -23.78 -16.55
CA ALA A 372 4.12 -23.86 -15.65
C ALA A 372 4.89 -25.18 -15.83
N ALA A 373 4.17 -26.30 -15.96
CA ALA A 373 4.75 -27.62 -16.19
C ALA A 373 5.47 -27.70 -17.54
N ALA A 374 4.87 -27.20 -18.62
CA ALA A 374 5.51 -27.18 -19.95
C ALA A 374 6.80 -26.35 -19.94
N ARG A 375 6.77 -25.16 -19.36
CA ARG A 375 7.97 -24.32 -19.18
C ARG A 375 9.04 -25.03 -18.35
N GLY A 376 8.63 -25.75 -17.30
CA GLY A 376 9.53 -26.56 -16.48
C GLY A 376 10.23 -27.66 -17.26
N LEU A 377 9.49 -28.41 -18.06
CA LEU A 377 10.06 -29.44 -18.93
C LEU A 377 11.03 -28.85 -19.96
N GLY A 378 10.71 -27.68 -20.51
CA GLY A 378 11.62 -26.92 -21.37
C GLY A 378 12.93 -26.53 -20.66
N ARG A 379 12.89 -26.19 -19.36
CA ARG A 379 14.09 -25.90 -18.56
C ARG A 379 14.90 -27.13 -18.20
N VAL A 380 14.24 -28.24 -17.82
CA VAL A 380 14.91 -29.52 -17.58
C VAL A 380 15.61 -30.01 -18.85
N GLY A 381 15.00 -29.81 -20.02
CA GLY A 381 15.68 -30.01 -21.31
C GLY A 381 15.79 -31.47 -21.77
N SER A 382 15.04 -32.37 -21.15
CA SER A 382 15.12 -33.80 -21.45
C SER A 382 14.37 -34.17 -22.74
N ALA A 383 14.99 -34.96 -23.60
CA ALA A 383 14.38 -35.43 -24.85
C ALA A 383 13.12 -36.27 -24.62
N SER A 384 13.02 -36.97 -23.48
CA SER A 384 11.85 -37.78 -23.12
C SER A 384 10.60 -36.94 -22.86
N ALA A 385 10.73 -35.64 -22.58
CA ALA A 385 9.59 -34.75 -22.36
C ALA A 385 8.89 -34.31 -23.67
N VAL A 386 9.51 -34.48 -24.84
CA VAL A 386 8.96 -34.00 -26.13
C VAL A 386 7.66 -34.70 -26.51
N LEU A 387 7.59 -36.02 -26.37
CA LEU A 387 6.40 -36.79 -26.72
C LEU A 387 5.21 -36.43 -25.79
N PRO A 388 5.37 -36.45 -24.44
CA PRO A 388 4.32 -35.99 -23.53
C PRO A 388 3.83 -34.56 -23.80
N LEU A 389 4.71 -33.63 -24.17
CA LEU A 389 4.33 -32.26 -24.52
C LEU A 389 3.45 -32.19 -25.77
N LYS A 390 3.79 -32.95 -26.83
CA LYS A 390 2.99 -33.02 -28.05
C LYS A 390 1.63 -33.64 -27.81
N GLU A 391 1.58 -34.73 -27.05
CA GLU A 391 0.32 -35.39 -26.69
C GLU A 391 -0.58 -34.48 -25.86
N ALA A 392 0.00 -33.78 -24.88
CA ALA A 392 -0.74 -32.81 -24.07
C ALA A 392 -1.24 -31.63 -24.91
N GLU A 393 -0.41 -31.07 -25.80
CA GLU A 393 -0.81 -30.00 -26.73
C GLU A 393 -2.01 -30.43 -27.58
N ALA A 394 -1.96 -31.64 -28.15
CA ALA A 394 -3.05 -32.18 -28.96
C ALA A 394 -4.36 -32.33 -28.16
N ARG A 395 -4.27 -32.80 -26.91
CA ARG A 395 -5.42 -32.94 -26.01
C ARG A 395 -6.03 -31.59 -25.61
N HIS A 396 -5.21 -30.56 -25.55
CA HIS A 396 -5.58 -29.21 -25.09
C HIS A 396 -5.47 -28.15 -26.21
N ALA A 397 -5.76 -28.53 -27.46
CA ALA A 397 -5.56 -27.68 -28.63
C ALA A 397 -6.32 -26.33 -28.60
N GLY A 398 -7.38 -26.21 -27.78
CA GLY A 398 -8.13 -24.97 -27.57
C GLY A 398 -7.43 -23.94 -26.67
N GLU A 399 -6.33 -24.31 -25.99
CA GLU A 399 -5.66 -23.47 -25.01
C GLU A 399 -4.43 -22.79 -25.61
N THR A 400 -4.65 -21.65 -26.26
CA THR A 400 -3.59 -20.91 -26.98
C THR A 400 -2.36 -20.60 -26.12
N GLY A 401 -2.57 -20.28 -24.83
CA GLY A 401 -1.49 -20.04 -23.87
C GLY A 401 -0.63 -21.27 -23.61
N PHE A 402 -1.26 -22.44 -23.47
CA PHE A 402 -0.58 -23.71 -23.26
C PHE A 402 0.12 -24.20 -24.53
N SER A 403 -0.54 -24.16 -25.70
CA SER A 403 0.09 -24.56 -26.97
C SER A 403 1.36 -23.77 -27.26
N ARG A 404 1.36 -22.46 -26.97
CA ARG A 404 2.56 -21.63 -27.10
C ARG A 404 3.68 -22.13 -26.17
N ALA A 405 3.37 -22.30 -24.88
CA ALA A 405 4.35 -22.76 -23.90
C ALA A 405 4.91 -24.16 -24.21
N ALA A 406 4.07 -25.08 -24.71
CA ALA A 406 4.48 -26.42 -25.11
C ALA A 406 5.43 -26.38 -26.32
N ARG A 407 5.12 -25.58 -27.35
CA ARG A 407 5.99 -25.40 -28.53
C ARG A 407 7.31 -24.74 -28.16
N GLU A 408 7.29 -23.71 -27.32
CA GLU A 408 8.49 -23.06 -26.78
C GLU A 408 9.36 -24.06 -26.02
N ALA A 409 8.76 -24.89 -25.16
CA ALA A 409 9.49 -25.92 -24.42
C ALA A 409 10.12 -26.96 -25.35
N ILE A 410 9.39 -27.45 -26.35
CA ILE A 410 9.91 -28.39 -27.36
C ILE A 410 11.08 -27.75 -28.12
N ALA A 411 10.95 -26.50 -28.54
CA ALA A 411 12.01 -25.78 -29.23
C ALA A 411 13.27 -25.63 -28.36
N GLN A 412 13.11 -25.28 -27.08
CA GLN A 412 14.22 -25.21 -26.12
C GLN A 412 14.92 -26.55 -25.91
N ILE A 413 14.15 -27.65 -25.80
CA ILE A 413 14.71 -29.00 -25.67
C ILE A 413 15.48 -29.36 -26.94
N GLN A 414 14.91 -29.12 -28.11
CA GLN A 414 15.55 -29.41 -29.40
C GLN A 414 16.81 -28.59 -29.59
N GLU A 415 16.81 -27.30 -29.27
CA GLU A 415 17.97 -26.41 -29.38
C GLU A 415 19.17 -26.97 -28.58
N ARG A 416 18.94 -27.43 -27.34
CA ARG A 416 19.98 -28.04 -26.51
C ARG A 416 20.49 -29.37 -27.05
N LEU A 417 19.62 -30.16 -27.68
CA LEU A 417 20.01 -31.41 -28.33
C LEU A 417 20.77 -31.14 -29.65
N THR A 418 20.49 -30.02 -30.33
CA THR A 418 21.12 -29.60 -31.59
C THR A 418 22.43 -28.82 -31.41
N GLY A 419 23.06 -28.86 -30.23
CA GLY A 419 24.50 -28.53 -30.09
C GLY A 419 25.43 -29.41 -30.96
N ALA A 420 24.86 -30.35 -31.73
CA ALA A 420 25.48 -30.96 -32.89
C ALA A 420 25.41 -30.00 -34.10
N SER A 421 26.57 -29.49 -34.53
CA SER A 421 26.69 -28.65 -35.73
C SER A 421 26.11 -29.36 -36.96
N PRO A 422 25.59 -28.66 -37.99
CA PRO A 422 25.31 -29.27 -39.29
C PRO A 422 26.54 -30.09 -39.77
N GLY A 423 26.39 -31.41 -39.86
CA GLY A 423 27.47 -32.36 -40.18
C GLY A 423 27.94 -33.29 -39.04
N GLN A 424 27.41 -33.19 -37.82
CA GLN A 424 27.70 -34.16 -36.75
C GLN A 424 26.71 -35.34 -36.71
N LEU A 425 27.25 -36.55 -36.58
CA LEU A 425 26.51 -37.80 -36.40
C LEU A 425 26.18 -38.01 -34.92
N SER A 426 24.89 -38.17 -34.60
CA SER A 426 24.43 -38.65 -33.29
C SER A 426 24.08 -40.13 -33.41
N LEU A 427 24.79 -40.98 -32.66
CA LEU A 427 24.56 -42.42 -32.60
C LEU A 427 23.66 -42.74 -31.41
N ALA A 428 22.45 -43.20 -31.67
CA ALA A 428 21.60 -43.81 -30.65
C ALA A 428 21.95 -45.31 -30.53
N ALA A 429 22.17 -45.79 -29.31
CA ALA A 429 22.49 -47.19 -29.01
C ALA A 429 21.25 -48.09 -29.07
N ALA A 430 20.54 -48.10 -30.20
CA ALA A 430 19.42 -49.01 -30.45
C ALA A 430 19.72 -49.91 -31.65
N GLU A 431 19.35 -51.19 -31.54
CA GLU A 431 19.70 -52.28 -32.48
C GLU A 431 19.09 -52.15 -33.89
N ALA A 432 18.38 -51.06 -34.19
CA ALA A 432 17.93 -50.73 -35.54
C ALA A 432 17.90 -49.20 -35.72
N GLY A 433 18.89 -48.65 -36.43
CA GLY A 433 18.94 -47.23 -36.76
C GLY A 433 18.14 -46.90 -38.02
N THR A 434 17.18 -45.98 -37.92
CA THR A 434 16.53 -45.34 -39.07
C THR A 434 17.25 -44.03 -39.42
N LEU A 435 17.64 -43.90 -40.69
CA LEU A 435 18.23 -42.68 -41.25
C LEU A 435 17.12 -41.76 -41.76
N SER A 436 17.08 -40.52 -41.29
CA SER A 436 16.30 -39.44 -41.90
C SER A 436 17.26 -38.56 -42.71
N LEU A 437 17.08 -38.53 -44.02
CA LEU A 437 17.83 -37.65 -44.93
C LEU A 437 17.08 -36.32 -45.04
N THR A 438 17.78 -35.22 -44.83
CA THR A 438 17.27 -33.87 -45.10
C THR A 438 17.73 -33.42 -46.48
N GLU A 439 16.84 -32.82 -47.27
CA GLU A 439 17.12 -32.36 -48.66
C GLU A 439 18.03 -31.10 -48.75
N ASP A 440 18.55 -30.60 -47.63
CA ASP A 440 19.48 -29.46 -47.64
C ASP A 440 20.87 -29.91 -48.11
N GLU A 441 21.45 -29.21 -49.09
CA GLU A 441 22.71 -29.60 -49.76
C GLU A 441 23.93 -29.64 -48.81
N ARG A 442 23.80 -29.10 -47.60
CA ARG A 442 24.86 -29.07 -46.58
C ARG A 442 25.03 -30.38 -45.80
N GLY A 443 24.14 -31.36 -45.97
CA GLY A 443 24.12 -32.62 -45.22
C GLY A 443 24.38 -33.90 -46.02
N ARG A 444 25.04 -33.85 -47.19
CA ARG A 444 25.24 -35.05 -48.02
C ARG A 444 26.29 -36.00 -47.42
N LEU A 445 25.89 -37.26 -47.24
CA LEU A 445 26.74 -38.36 -46.81
C LEU A 445 27.15 -39.17 -48.06
N SER A 446 28.38 -38.98 -48.54
CA SER A 446 28.92 -39.73 -49.68
C SER A 446 29.51 -41.06 -49.17
N LEU A 447 28.82 -42.17 -49.42
CA LEU A 447 29.41 -43.48 -49.23
C LEU A 447 30.40 -43.73 -50.38
N LYS A 448 31.66 -43.97 -50.04
CA LYS A 448 32.71 -44.31 -51.01
C LYS A 448 32.43 -45.72 -51.51
N ASP A 449 32.12 -45.89 -52.80
CA ASP A 449 31.95 -47.21 -53.39
C ASP A 449 33.20 -48.07 -53.09
N PRO A 450 33.03 -49.33 -52.64
CA PRO A 450 34.15 -50.23 -52.47
C PRO A 450 34.79 -50.45 -53.84
N ALA A 451 36.09 -50.20 -53.92
CA ALA A 451 36.86 -50.36 -55.15
C ALA A 451 36.60 -51.75 -55.76
N PRO A 452 36.36 -51.85 -57.08
CA PRO A 452 36.22 -53.14 -57.74
C PRO A 452 37.51 -53.94 -57.54
N ARG A 453 37.37 -55.19 -57.09
CA ARG A 453 38.47 -56.14 -56.89
C ARG A 453 39.15 -56.54 -58.18
#